data_AF-A0A382MG12-F1
#
_entry.id   AF-A0A382MG12-F1
#
_cell.length_a   1.000
_cell.length_b   1.000
_cell.length_c   1.000
_cell.angle_alpha   90.00
_cell.angle_beta   90.00
_cell.angle_gamma   90.00
#
_symmetry.space_group_name_H-M   'P 1'
#
loop_
_entity.id
_entity.type
_entity.pdbx_description
1 polymer ?
#
loop_
_entity_poly.entity_id
_entity_poly.type
_entity_poly.pdbx_seq_one_letter_code
_entity_poly.pdbx_strand_id
1 'polypeptide(L)'
;MIYRFRVILDNDTEDDIFRDIEINKEDSLAEFHKSIITSFGFSNNEIASFYLSDNQWNQGEEILLFSFEDQDNKVMSDILISDVINNQNNKLIYVYDFLNMWTFLIELVEVAEGIKGIDYP
;
A
#
# COMPACT_ATOMS: atom_id res chain seq x y z
N MET A 1 7.22 6.97 13.68
CA MET A 1 7.63 5.55 13.78
C MET A 1 7.71 5.01 12.38
N ILE A 2 8.59 4.07 12.12
CA ILE A 2 8.71 3.43 10.81
C ILE A 2 7.90 2.15 10.83
N TYR A 3 7.07 1.99 9.81
CA TYR A 3 6.35 0.75 9.53
C TYR A 3 7.12 -0.01 8.46
N ARG A 4 7.38 -1.29 8.72
CA ARG A 4 7.88 -2.21 7.69
C ARG A 4 6.70 -3.03 7.17
N PHE A 5 6.41 -2.86 5.90
CA PHE A 5 5.40 -3.63 5.18
C PHE A 5 6.06 -4.68 4.33
N ARG A 6 5.49 -5.88 4.31
CA ARG A 6 5.74 -6.85 3.26
C ARG A 6 4.67 -6.69 2.19
N VAL A 7 5.11 -6.45 0.96
CA VAL A 7 4.26 -6.29 -0.23
C VAL A 7 4.53 -7.46 -1.16
N ILE A 8 3.53 -8.32 -1.34
CA ILE A 8 3.65 -9.58 -2.10
C ILE A 8 2.78 -9.44 -3.35
N LEU A 9 3.35 -9.68 -4.52
CA LEU A 9 2.58 -9.74 -5.76
C LEU A 9 1.82 -11.08 -5.82
N ASP A 10 0.50 -11.01 -5.91
CA ASP A 10 -0.37 -12.17 -6.14
C ASP A 10 -0.24 -12.60 -7.61
N ASN A 11 0.48 -13.69 -7.85
CA ASN A 11 0.79 -14.19 -9.19
C ASN A 11 0.62 -15.71 -9.26
N ASP A 12 0.49 -16.22 -10.48
CA ASP A 12 0.30 -17.66 -10.76
C ASP A 12 1.62 -18.44 -10.90
N THR A 13 2.74 -17.93 -10.38
CA THR A 13 4.07 -18.56 -10.51
C THR A 13 4.48 -19.25 -9.21
N GLU A 14 5.46 -20.17 -9.29
CA GLU A 14 6.00 -20.84 -8.10
C GLU A 14 6.91 -19.91 -7.27
N ASP A 15 7.33 -18.77 -7.82
CA ASP A 15 8.26 -17.85 -7.17
C ASP A 15 7.50 -16.71 -6.47
N ASP A 16 7.73 -16.57 -5.16
CA ASP A 16 7.22 -15.44 -4.38
C ASP A 16 7.95 -14.15 -4.79
N ILE A 17 7.24 -13.22 -5.43
CA ILE A 17 7.76 -11.89 -5.75
C ILE A 17 7.28 -10.90 -4.70
N PHE A 18 8.18 -10.45 -3.83
CA PHE A 18 7.85 -9.50 -2.78
C PHE A 18 8.91 -8.41 -2.55
N ARG A 19 8.53 -7.37 -1.82
CA ARG A 19 9.39 -6.31 -1.29
C ARG A 19 9.03 -6.04 0.16
N ASP A 20 10.04 -5.85 0.99
CA ASP A 20 9.85 -5.23 2.31
C ASP A 20 10.13 -3.73 2.16
N ILE A 21 9.16 -2.89 2.52
CA ILE A 21 9.21 -1.43 2.40
C ILE A 21 9.12 -0.82 3.80
N GLU A 22 10.10 0.01 4.15
CA GLU A 22 10.12 0.78 5.39
C GLU A 22 9.69 2.20 5.11
N ILE A 23 8.57 2.63 5.68
CA ILE A 23 7.97 3.95 5.41
C ILE A 23 7.52 4.60 6.72
N ASN A 24 7.48 5.93 6.77
CA ASN A 24 6.99 6.60 7.97
C ASN A 24 5.48 6.40 8.06
N LYS A 25 4.97 6.02 9.24
CA LYS A 25 3.53 5.80 9.42
C LYS A 25 2.68 7.06 9.18
N GLU A 26 3.32 8.23 9.26
CA GLU A 26 2.72 9.55 9.01
C GLU A 26 2.82 9.97 7.52
N ASP A 27 3.37 9.12 6.64
CA ASP A 27 3.30 9.33 5.20
C ASP A 27 1.89 8.99 4.69
N SER A 28 1.51 9.60 3.56
CA SER A 28 0.22 9.32 2.92
C SER A 28 0.23 7.98 2.19
N LEU A 29 -0.96 7.41 1.96
CA LEU A 29 -1.09 6.27 1.07
C LEU A 29 -0.63 6.59 -0.36
N ALA A 30 -0.66 7.86 -0.78
CA ALA A 30 -0.15 8.27 -2.09
C ALA A 30 1.39 8.15 -2.18
N GLU A 31 2.10 8.42 -1.08
CA GLU A 31 3.55 8.13 -1.01
C GLU A 31 3.79 6.62 -1.00
N PHE A 32 2.99 5.85 -0.26
CA PHE A 32 3.12 4.40 -0.25
C PHE A 32 2.89 3.76 -1.62
N HIS A 33 1.88 4.21 -2.37
CA HIS A 33 1.64 3.86 -3.77
C HIS A 33 2.90 4.05 -4.62
N LYS A 34 3.55 5.24 -4.53
CA LYS A 34 4.79 5.54 -5.26
C LYS A 34 5.93 4.60 -4.88
N SER A 35 6.07 4.28 -3.59
CA SER A 35 7.11 3.36 -3.11
C SER A 35 6.91 1.96 -3.67
N ILE A 36 5.67 1.45 -3.66
CA ILE A 36 5.35 0.12 -4.20
C ILE A 36 5.69 0.07 -5.69
N ILE A 37 5.09 0.92 -6.52
CA ILE A 37 5.31 0.86 -7.98
C ILE A 37 6.78 1.03 -8.36
N THR A 38 7.51 1.91 -7.66
CA THR A 38 8.94 2.14 -7.93
C THR A 38 9.77 0.92 -7.55
N SER A 39 9.47 0.27 -6.41
CA SER A 39 10.21 -0.92 -5.94
C SER A 39 10.02 -2.17 -6.81
N PHE A 40 8.91 -2.24 -7.54
CA PHE A 40 8.60 -3.29 -8.52
C PHE A 40 8.94 -2.89 -9.98
N GLY A 41 9.40 -1.65 -10.21
CA GLY A 41 9.84 -1.19 -11.54
C GLY A 41 8.71 -0.80 -12.49
N PHE A 42 7.50 -0.57 -11.99
CA PHE A 42 6.38 -0.07 -12.80
C PHE A 42 6.54 1.42 -13.12
N SER A 43 5.90 1.86 -14.21
CA SER A 43 5.80 3.28 -14.55
C SER A 43 4.69 3.92 -13.72
N ASN A 44 4.81 5.16 -13.25
CA ASN A 44 3.77 5.81 -12.44
C ASN A 44 2.65 6.43 -13.30
N ASN A 45 2.04 5.64 -14.19
CA ASN A 45 1.14 6.12 -15.23
C ASN A 45 -0.26 5.53 -15.17
N GLU A 46 -0.46 4.41 -14.45
CA GLU A 46 -1.75 3.75 -14.35
C GLU A 46 -2.48 4.09 -13.04
N ILE A 47 -3.80 3.90 -13.07
CA ILE A 47 -4.68 4.07 -11.91
C ILE A 47 -4.52 2.91 -10.91
N ALA A 48 -4.79 3.19 -9.64
CA ALA A 48 -4.69 2.22 -8.56
C ALA A 48 -5.67 2.49 -7.42
N SER A 49 -5.92 1.47 -6.62
CA SER A 49 -6.72 1.53 -5.39
C SER A 49 -6.07 0.69 -4.29
N PHE A 50 -6.16 1.17 -3.05
CA PHE A 50 -6.00 0.33 -1.86
C PHE A 50 -7.38 -0.12 -1.39
N TYR A 51 -7.45 -1.31 -0.81
CA TYR A 51 -8.61 -1.84 -0.11
C TYR A 51 -8.20 -2.24 1.30
N LEU A 52 -8.98 -1.84 2.30
CA LEU A 52 -8.87 -2.41 3.63
C LEU A 52 -9.16 -3.91 3.55
N SER A 53 -8.39 -4.72 4.24
CA SER A 53 -8.56 -6.18 4.18
C SER A 53 -8.69 -6.81 5.54
N ASP A 54 -9.46 -7.90 5.60
CA ASP A 54 -9.57 -8.73 6.78
C ASP A 54 -8.48 -9.82 6.80
N ASN A 55 -8.53 -10.69 7.81
CA ASN A 55 -7.56 -11.77 7.95
C ASN A 55 -7.61 -12.81 6.83
N GLN A 56 -8.70 -12.86 6.06
CA GLN A 56 -8.96 -13.80 4.98
C GLN A 56 -8.68 -13.20 3.59
N TRP A 57 -8.09 -12.00 3.53
CA TRP A 57 -7.82 -11.27 2.29
C TRP A 57 -9.09 -10.91 1.50
N ASN A 58 -10.20 -10.65 2.18
CA ASN A 58 -11.38 -10.08 1.52
C ASN A 58 -11.18 -8.59 1.26
N GLN A 59 -11.67 -8.09 0.12
CA GLN A 59 -11.68 -6.66 -0.19
C GLN A 59 -12.78 -5.95 0.60
N GLY A 60 -12.39 -4.97 1.41
CA GLY A 60 -13.27 -4.10 2.18
C GLY A 60 -13.42 -2.73 1.53
N GLU A 61 -13.32 -1.68 2.36
CA GLU A 61 -13.44 -0.30 1.92
C GLU A 61 -12.32 0.09 0.95
N GLU A 62 -12.67 0.77 -0.15
CA GLU A 62 -11.77 1.24 -1.19
C GLU A 62 -11.24 2.65 -0.92
N ILE A 63 -9.96 2.87 -1.26
CA ILE A 63 -9.27 4.15 -1.22
C ILE A 63 -8.60 4.37 -2.58
N LEU A 64 -9.07 5.36 -3.33
CA LEU A 64 -8.71 5.62 -4.72
C LEU A 64 -7.42 6.46 -4.82
N LEU A 65 -6.63 6.23 -5.87
CA LEU A 65 -5.45 7.07 -6.15
C LEU A 65 -5.82 8.54 -6.36
N PHE A 66 -6.93 8.79 -7.05
CA PHE A 66 -7.52 10.11 -7.20
C PHE A 66 -9.02 9.98 -7.50
N SER A 67 -9.81 11.00 -7.15
CA SER A 67 -11.24 11.07 -7.48
C SER A 67 -11.44 11.86 -8.78
N PHE A 68 -12.37 11.39 -9.63
CA PHE A 68 -12.78 12.10 -10.84
C PHE A 68 -13.96 13.06 -10.62
N GLU A 69 -14.65 12.95 -9.47
CA GLU A 69 -15.87 13.71 -9.16
C GLU A 69 -15.82 14.31 -7.75
N ASP A 70 -16.66 15.33 -7.50
CA ASP A 70 -16.98 15.90 -6.17
C ASP A 70 -17.79 14.92 -5.28
N GLN A 71 -17.60 13.62 -5.43
CA GLN A 71 -18.13 12.62 -4.50
C GLN A 71 -17.20 12.53 -3.28
N ASP A 72 -17.77 12.23 -2.10
CA ASP A 72 -17.06 12.00 -0.83
C ASP A 72 -16.22 10.70 -0.84
N ASN A 73 -15.44 10.49 -1.91
CA ASN A 73 -14.56 9.34 -2.06
C ASN A 73 -13.30 9.52 -1.20
N LYS A 74 -12.82 8.42 -0.62
CA LYS A 74 -11.53 8.39 0.06
C LYS A 74 -10.39 8.40 -0.96
N VAL A 75 -9.51 9.40 -0.85
CA VAL A 75 -8.37 9.57 -1.75
C VAL A 75 -7.06 9.34 -0.99
N MET A 76 -6.13 8.64 -1.62
CA MET A 76 -4.83 8.26 -1.03
C MET A 76 -4.01 9.45 -0.52
N SER A 77 -4.15 10.64 -1.12
CA SER A 77 -3.42 11.85 -0.71
C SER A 77 -3.84 12.39 0.65
N ASP A 78 -5.06 12.08 1.08
CA ASP A 78 -5.70 12.68 2.25
C ASP A 78 -5.69 11.74 3.45
N ILE A 79 -5.13 10.54 3.28
CA ILE A 79 -5.14 9.47 4.28
C ILE A 79 -3.70 9.09 4.62
N LEU A 80 -3.35 9.17 5.90
CA LEU A 80 -2.07 8.68 6.40
C LEU A 80 -2.11 7.16 6.53
N ILE A 81 -0.96 6.52 6.38
CA ILE A 81 -0.84 5.08 6.58
C ILE A 81 -1.36 4.67 7.97
N SER A 82 -1.05 5.46 9.00
CA SER A 82 -1.50 5.19 10.37
C SER A 82 -3.00 5.33 10.61
N ASP A 83 -3.74 5.98 9.72
CA ASP A 83 -5.20 6.13 9.84
C ASP A 83 -5.92 4.82 9.54
N VAL A 84 -5.33 4.00 8.67
CA VAL A 84 -5.92 2.75 8.18
C VAL A 84 -5.21 1.50 8.68
N ILE A 85 -3.91 1.61 9.01
CA ILE A 85 -3.09 0.48 9.45
C ILE A 85 -2.50 0.66 10.84
N ASN A 86 -2.62 -0.40 11.63
CA ASN A 86 -2.03 -0.56 12.96
C ASN A 86 -1.88 -2.05 13.32
N ASN A 87 -1.53 -2.36 14.56
CA ASN A 87 -1.32 -3.74 15.01
C ASN A 87 -2.59 -4.61 15.02
N GLN A 88 -3.79 -4.02 14.95
CA GLN A 88 -5.07 -4.74 14.92
C GLN A 88 -5.62 -4.87 13.49
N ASN A 89 -5.42 -3.83 12.67
CA ASN A 89 -5.75 -3.82 11.25
C ASN A 89 -4.45 -3.72 10.47
N ASN A 90 -3.86 -4.86 10.11
CA ASN A 90 -2.49 -4.93 9.61
C ASN A 90 -2.38 -5.33 8.13
N LYS A 91 -3.50 -5.46 7.41
CA LYS A 91 -3.55 -5.94 6.02
C LYS A 91 -4.25 -4.97 5.07
N LEU A 92 -3.68 -4.80 3.88
CA LEU A 92 -4.27 -4.12 2.74
C LEU A 92 -4.17 -4.99 1.49
N ILE A 93 -5.10 -4.79 0.57
CA ILE A 93 -4.95 -5.24 -0.81
C ILE A 93 -4.71 -4.01 -1.66
N TYR A 94 -3.72 -4.05 -2.53
CA TYR A 94 -3.41 -2.96 -3.45
C TYR A 94 -3.57 -3.47 -4.88
N VAL A 95 -4.39 -2.79 -5.68
CA VAL A 95 -4.61 -3.13 -7.09
C VAL A 95 -4.08 -1.98 -7.92
N TYR A 96 -3.15 -2.28 -8.81
CA TYR A 96 -2.54 -1.35 -9.75
C TYR A 96 -2.83 -1.80 -11.18
N ASP A 97 -3.14 -0.84 -12.07
CA ASP A 97 -3.49 -1.08 -13.46
C ASP A 97 -4.70 -2.02 -13.59
N PHE A 98 -5.90 -1.45 -13.66
CA PHE A 98 -7.16 -2.19 -13.74
C PHE A 98 -7.38 -2.94 -15.06
N LEU A 99 -6.49 -2.82 -16.05
CA LEU A 99 -6.53 -3.66 -17.24
C LEU A 99 -5.80 -4.99 -16.97
N ASN A 100 -4.64 -4.93 -16.32
CA ASN A 100 -3.83 -6.10 -16.00
C ASN A 100 -4.12 -6.71 -14.62
N MET A 101 -4.82 -5.97 -13.75
CA MET A 101 -5.23 -6.38 -12.41
C MET A 101 -4.05 -6.83 -11.52
N TRP A 102 -2.93 -6.09 -11.56
CA TRP A 102 -1.79 -6.39 -10.69
C TRP A 102 -2.20 -6.21 -9.24
N THR A 103 -2.31 -7.34 -8.54
CA THR A 103 -2.83 -7.38 -7.17
C THR A 103 -1.70 -7.67 -6.21
N PHE A 104 -1.60 -6.88 -5.15
CA PHE A 104 -0.58 -7.02 -4.12
C PHE A 104 -1.24 -7.21 -2.77
N LEU A 105 -0.79 -8.24 -2.05
CA LEU A 105 -1.14 -8.49 -0.67
C LEU A 105 -0.12 -7.81 0.23
N ILE A 106 -0.59 -6.92 1.11
CA ILE A 106 0.26 -6.08 1.94
C ILE A 106 0.00 -6.40 3.41
N GLU A 107 1.06 -6.68 4.15
CA GLU A 107 0.99 -6.92 5.59
C GLU A 107 2.01 -6.05 6.35
N LEU A 108 1.57 -5.40 7.43
CA LEU A 108 2.46 -4.74 8.38
C LEU A 108 3.15 -5.82 9.22
N VAL A 109 4.47 -5.96 9.04
CA VAL A 109 5.27 -7.00 9.70
C VAL A 109 6.04 -6.50 10.91
N GLU A 110 6.40 -5.21 10.93
CA GLU A 110 7.16 -4.62 12.04
C GLU A 110 6.87 -3.13 12.21
N VAL A 111 6.93 -2.67 13.46
CA VAL A 111 6.89 -1.25 13.83
C VAL A 111 8.13 -0.93 14.65
N ALA A 112 8.93 0.03 14.19
CA ALA A 112 10.21 0.39 14.80
C ALA A 112 10.40 1.91 14.96
N GLU A 113 11.40 2.31 15.74
CA GLU A 113 11.89 3.68 15.74
C GLU A 113 12.70 3.95 14.48
N GLY A 114 12.58 5.16 13.92
CA GLY A 114 13.37 5.57 12.77
C GLY A 114 14.84 5.75 13.15
N ILE A 115 15.73 5.39 12.24
CA ILE A 115 17.16 5.59 12.44
C ILE A 115 17.51 7.03 12.09
N LYS A 116 18.12 7.76 13.04
CA LYS A 116 18.49 9.16 12.83
C LYS A 116 19.46 9.30 11.65
N GLY A 117 19.10 10.13 10.67
CA GLY A 117 19.91 10.40 9.48
C GLY A 117 19.68 9.45 8.31
N ILE A 118 18.67 8.58 8.40
CA ILE A 118 18.15 7.80 7.28
C ILE A 118 16.83 8.43 6.81
N ASP A 119 16.72 8.61 5.50
CA ASP A 119 15.46 8.98 4.85
C ASP A 119 14.70 7.70 4.50
N TYR A 120 13.38 7.75 4.63
CA TYR A 120 12.46 6.65 4.33
C TYR A 120 11.35 7.18 3.42
N PRO A 121 10.79 6.35 2.54
CA PRO A 121 11.29 5.03 2.10
C PRO A 121 12.49 5.10 1.16
#